data_AF-A0A6P6VKQ8-F1
#
_entry.id   AF-A0A6P6VKQ8-F1
#
_cell.length_a   1.000
_cell.length_b   1.000
_cell.length_c   1.000
_cell.angle_alpha   90.00
_cell.angle_beta   90.00
_cell.angle_gamma   90.00
#
_symmetry.space_group_name_H-M   'P 1'
#
loop_
_entity.id
_entity.type
_entity.pdbx_description
1 polymer ?
#
loop_
_entity_poly.entity_id
_entity_poly.type
_entity_poly.pdbx_seq_one_letter_code
_entity_poly.pdbx_strand_id
1 'polypeptide(L)'
;MDLDLALRDDSPPPLTYQSTSDEKRNNERWERSNCLCLIIIKKAIPEAFKRTMSKTMVTVKEFLQDIEKKFVKNEKTEVNTPLTRLISMKYSGKGNIREYIMEISHLASKLNALKLKLSEELLVHLILISLPTQFS
;
A
#
# COMPACT_ATOMS: atom_id res chain seq x y z
N MET A 1 15.43 29.20 -2.38
CA MET A 1 14.78 28.62 -1.19
C MET A 1 14.87 27.13 -1.37
N ASP A 2 15.60 26.43 -0.50
CA ASP A 2 15.82 24.99 -0.62
C ASP A 2 14.61 24.27 -0.02
N LEU A 3 13.73 23.77 -0.88
CA LEU A 3 12.40 23.29 -0.47
C LEU A 3 12.45 21.83 -0.01
N ASP A 4 13.37 21.04 -0.54
CA ASP A 4 13.56 19.62 -0.29
C ASP A 4 14.60 19.33 0.81
N LEU A 5 15.10 20.36 1.50
CA LEU A 5 16.06 20.23 2.60
C LEU A 5 15.61 19.18 3.64
N ALA A 6 14.34 19.21 4.06
CA ALA A 6 13.79 18.26 5.04
C ALA A 6 13.58 16.83 4.49
N LEU A 7 13.62 16.66 3.16
CA LEU A 7 13.61 15.33 2.53
C LEU A 7 15.01 14.73 2.45
N ARG A 8 16.03 15.57 2.26
CA ARG A 8 17.43 15.15 2.12
C ARG A 8 18.10 14.94 3.48
N ASP A 9 17.92 15.89 4.39
CA ASP A 9 18.63 15.92 5.67
C ASP A 9 17.74 15.46 6.82
N ASP A 10 18.36 14.86 7.84
CA ASP A 10 17.64 14.45 9.06
C ASP A 10 17.24 15.66 9.91
N SER A 11 16.26 15.44 10.79
CA SER A 11 15.80 16.48 11.70
C SER A 11 16.99 17.00 12.52
N PRO A 12 17.23 18.33 12.54
CA PRO A 12 18.25 18.90 13.38
C PRO A 12 17.97 18.61 14.87
N PRO A 13 19.00 18.59 15.72
CA PRO A 13 18.83 18.41 17.16
C PRO A 13 17.96 19.52 17.75
N PRO A 14 17.21 19.23 18.84
CA PRO A 14 16.47 20.26 19.57
C PRO A 14 17.38 21.41 19.98
N LEU A 15 16.95 22.64 19.69
CA LEU A 15 17.70 23.83 20.07
C LEU A 15 17.81 23.94 21.59
N THR A 16 18.99 24.32 22.08
CA THR A 16 19.26 24.56 23.50
C THR A 16 19.59 26.03 23.74
N TYR A 17 19.67 26.46 25.00
CA TYR A 17 20.08 27.83 25.34
C TYR A 17 21.49 28.18 24.83
N GLN A 18 22.35 27.18 24.67
CA GLN A 18 23.72 27.33 24.15
C GLN A 18 23.80 27.30 22.62
N SER A 19 22.68 27.09 21.91
CA SER A 19 22.71 26.97 20.46
C SER A 19 23.16 28.25 19.77
N THR A 20 24.05 28.08 18.79
CA THR A 20 24.63 29.19 18.03
C THR A 20 23.60 29.85 17.12
N SER A 21 23.90 31.05 16.66
CA SER A 21 23.04 31.75 15.68
C SER A 21 22.87 30.95 14.39
N ASP A 22 23.92 30.22 13.97
CA ASP A 22 23.89 29.43 12.74
C ASP A 22 23.07 28.14 12.91
N GLU A 23 23.15 27.48 14.07
CA GLU A 23 22.29 26.33 14.39
C GLU A 23 20.81 26.71 14.40
N LYS A 24 20.47 27.85 15.00
CA LYS A 24 19.09 28.38 15.01
C LYS A 24 18.59 28.64 13.59
N ARG A 25 19.41 29.30 12.76
CA ARG A 25 19.10 29.58 11.36
C ARG A 25 18.92 28.30 10.54
N ASN A 26 19.76 27.28 10.78
CA ASN A 26 19.65 26.01 10.08
C ASN A 26 18.35 25.28 10.46
N ASN A 27 18.01 25.26 11.75
CA ASN A 27 16.77 24.68 12.25
C ASN A 27 15.53 25.36 11.64
N GLU A 28 15.51 26.69 11.57
CA GLU A 28 14.41 27.43 10.94
C GLU A 28 14.25 27.11 9.45
N ARG A 29 15.35 26.98 8.71
CA ARG A 29 15.31 26.60 7.29
C ARG A 29 14.76 25.19 7.11
N TRP A 30 15.23 24.25 7.93
CA TRP A 30 14.77 22.87 7.90
C TRP A 30 13.29 22.78 8.25
N GLU A 31 12.84 23.45 9.31
CA GLU A 31 11.43 23.44 9.73
C GLU A 31 10.51 24.03 8.66
N ARG A 32 10.96 25.11 8.01
CA ARG A 32 10.21 25.72 6.91
C ARG A 32 10.09 24.78 5.71
N SER A 33 11.17 24.08 5.35
CA SER A 33 11.14 23.05 4.32
C SER A 33 10.20 21.90 4.72
N ASN A 34 10.29 21.41 5.95
CA ASN A 34 9.45 20.34 6.50
C ASN A 34 7.96 20.67 6.39
N CYS A 35 7.57 21.86 6.88
CA CYS A 35 6.20 22.35 6.83
C CYS A 35 5.66 22.47 5.40
N LEU A 36 6.47 23.04 4.48
CA LEU A 36 6.04 23.21 3.09
C LEU A 36 5.89 21.87 2.36
N CYS A 37 6.84 20.94 2.52
CA CYS A 37 6.72 19.60 1.95
C CYS A 37 5.49 18.88 2.48
N LEU A 38 5.22 18.94 3.80
CA LEU A 38 4.01 18.36 4.38
C LEU A 38 2.73 18.92 3.74
N ILE A 39 2.64 20.23 3.52
CA ILE A 39 1.48 20.85 2.87
C ILE A 39 1.33 20.35 1.43
N ILE A 40 2.41 20.30 0.66
CA ILE A 40 2.39 19.88 -0.75
C ILE A 40 1.95 18.42 -0.85
N ILE A 41 2.56 17.52 -0.08
CA ILE A 41 2.25 16.10 -0.11
C ILE A 41 0.81 15.86 0.38
N LYS A 42 0.39 16.50 1.47
CA LYS A 42 -1.00 16.42 1.95
C LYS A 42 -2.02 16.96 0.95
N LYS A 43 -1.66 17.91 0.09
CA LYS A 43 -2.53 18.39 -1.00
C LYS A 43 -2.57 17.42 -2.19
N ALA A 44 -1.46 16.77 -2.50
CA ALA A 44 -1.36 15.82 -3.61
C ALA A 44 -2.12 14.50 -3.35
N ILE A 45 -2.29 14.11 -2.08
CA ILE A 45 -3.00 12.88 -1.70
C ILE A 45 -4.53 13.07 -1.85
N PRO A 46 -5.27 12.14 -2.49
CA PRO A 46 -6.72 12.21 -2.55
C PRO A 46 -7.39 12.10 -1.17
N GLU A 47 -8.51 12.80 -0.95
CA GLU A 47 -9.22 12.87 0.34
C GLU A 47 -9.59 11.49 0.92
N ALA A 48 -9.92 10.52 0.06
CA ALA A 48 -10.24 9.15 0.47
C ALA A 48 -9.11 8.49 1.28
N PHE A 49 -7.85 8.85 0.99
CA PHE A 49 -6.68 8.34 1.70
C PHE A 49 -6.31 9.22 2.90
N LYS A 50 -6.62 10.53 2.90
CA LYS A 50 -6.28 11.41 4.03
C LYS A 50 -6.95 10.99 5.33
N ARG A 51 -8.17 10.45 5.25
CA ARG A 51 -8.95 10.02 6.43
C ARG A 51 -8.31 8.85 7.19
N THR A 52 -7.50 8.05 6.51
CA THR A 52 -6.77 6.93 7.11
C THR A 52 -5.36 7.31 7.56
N MET A 53 -4.88 8.53 7.25
CA MET A 53 -3.55 9.00 7.63
C MET A 53 -3.50 9.51 9.08
N SER A 54 -2.40 9.22 9.77
CA SER A 54 -2.24 9.65 11.16
C SER A 54 -2.08 11.17 11.22
N LYS A 55 -2.86 11.84 12.06
CA LYS A 55 -2.88 13.31 12.16
C LYS A 55 -1.67 13.87 12.93
N THR A 56 -0.89 13.00 13.56
CA THR A 56 0.07 13.32 14.63
C THR A 56 1.54 13.37 14.17
N MET A 57 1.83 13.16 12.88
CA MET A 57 3.23 13.11 12.42
C MET A 57 3.87 14.48 12.35
N VAL A 58 5.08 14.58 12.91
CA VAL A 58 5.82 15.82 13.11
C VAL A 58 6.69 16.14 11.90
N THR A 59 7.27 15.13 11.27
CA THR A 59 8.18 15.30 10.13
C THR A 59 7.63 14.74 8.82
N VAL A 60 8.09 15.32 7.71
CA VAL A 60 7.78 14.86 6.35
C VAL A 60 8.28 13.45 6.09
N LYS A 61 9.44 13.07 6.65
CA LYS A 61 10.00 11.72 6.51
C LYS A 61 9.11 10.69 7.21
N GLU A 62 8.67 10.95 8.44
CA GLU A 62 7.72 10.10 9.16
C GLU A 62 6.41 9.95 8.37
N PHE A 63 5.90 11.06 7.83
CA PHE A 63 4.67 11.06 7.03
C PHE A 63 4.79 10.19 5.79
N LEU A 64 5.91 10.26 5.07
CA LEU A 64 6.19 9.39 3.92
C LEU A 64 6.32 7.92 4.32
N GLN A 65 6.94 7.62 5.47
CA GLN A 65 7.04 6.25 5.97
C GLN A 65 5.67 5.66 6.36
N ASP A 66 4.75 6.45 6.92
CA ASP A 66 3.37 5.99 7.21
C ASP A 66 2.60 5.68 5.93
N ILE A 67 2.76 6.52 4.92
CA ILE A 67 2.21 6.29 3.58
C ILE A 67 2.74 4.97 3.04
N GLU A 68 4.06 4.80 2.98
CA GLU A 68 4.70 3.57 2.48
C GLU A 68 4.18 2.33 3.22
N LYS A 69 4.17 2.35 4.56
CA LYS A 69 3.64 1.24 5.38
C LYS A 69 2.19 0.89 5.05
N LYS A 70 1.34 1.89 4.80
CA LYS A 70 -0.08 1.68 4.46
C LYS A 70 -0.25 1.11 3.06
N PHE A 71 0.52 1.57 2.09
CA PHE A 71 0.48 1.01 0.73
C PHE A 71 1.01 -0.43 0.69
N VAL A 72 2.11 -0.73 1.39
CA VAL A 72 2.63 -2.10 1.52
C VAL A 72 1.62 -3.02 2.24
N LYS A 73 0.95 -2.55 3.29
CA LYS A 73 -0.11 -3.33 3.95
C LYS A 73 -1.30 -3.55 3.02
N ASN A 74 -1.73 -2.52 2.30
CA ASN A 74 -2.84 -2.61 1.36
C ASN A 74 -2.54 -3.63 0.25
N GLU A 75 -1.35 -3.58 -0.36
CA GLU A 75 -0.92 -4.54 -1.39
C GLU A 75 -0.99 -5.99 -0.88
N LYS A 76 -0.49 -6.26 0.34
CA LYS A 76 -0.58 -7.58 0.97
C LYS A 76 -2.02 -8.03 1.21
N THR A 77 -2.90 -7.14 1.67
CA THR A 77 -4.33 -7.47 1.88
C THR A 77 -5.10 -7.63 0.58
N GLU A 78 -4.74 -6.85 -0.44
CA GLU A 78 -5.33 -6.84 -1.77
C GLU A 78 -4.99 -8.11 -2.54
N VAL A 79 -3.81 -8.68 -2.30
CA VAL A 79 -3.38 -10.01 -2.78
C VAL A 79 -4.04 -11.14 -1.99
N ASN A 80 -4.02 -11.07 -0.65
CA ASN A 80 -4.49 -12.17 0.20
C ASN A 80 -5.99 -12.44 0.04
N THR A 81 -6.79 -11.41 -0.21
CA THR A 81 -8.25 -11.54 -0.37
C THR A 81 -8.64 -12.41 -1.59
N PRO A 82 -8.22 -12.09 -2.83
CA PRO A 82 -8.49 -12.91 -4.01
C PRO A 82 -7.80 -14.27 -3.93
N LEU A 83 -6.59 -14.37 -3.37
CA LEU A 83 -5.90 -15.66 -3.20
C LEU A 83 -6.69 -16.58 -2.25
N THR A 84 -7.10 -16.08 -1.09
CA THR A 84 -7.90 -16.85 -0.12
C THR A 84 -9.22 -17.30 -0.75
N ARG A 85 -9.90 -16.40 -1.48
CA ARG A 85 -11.14 -16.72 -2.17
C ARG A 85 -10.93 -17.77 -3.26
N LEU A 86 -9.85 -17.68 -4.02
CA LEU A 86 -9.48 -18.64 -5.06
C LEU A 86 -9.29 -20.05 -4.50
N ILE A 87 -8.56 -20.20 -3.38
CA ILE A 87 -8.25 -21.50 -2.78
C ILE A 87 -9.47 -22.09 -2.03
N SER A 88 -10.31 -21.25 -1.44
CA SER A 88 -11.50 -21.68 -0.68
C SER A 88 -12.74 -21.91 -1.54
N MET A 89 -12.79 -21.38 -2.76
CA MET A 89 -13.91 -21.59 -3.69
C MET A 89 -13.97 -23.05 -4.14
N LYS A 90 -15.08 -23.72 -3.78
CA LYS A 90 -15.44 -25.03 -4.31
C LYS A 90 -16.73 -24.94 -5.10
N TYR A 91 -16.82 -25.71 -6.18
CA TYR A 91 -18.06 -25.80 -6.92
C TYR A 91 -19.06 -26.65 -6.13
N SER A 92 -20.22 -26.08 -5.81
CA SER A 92 -21.23 -26.73 -4.97
C SER A 92 -22.06 -27.80 -5.70
N GLY A 93 -21.79 -28.04 -6.99
CA GLY A 93 -22.59 -28.91 -7.85
C GLY A 93 -23.93 -28.29 -8.27
N LYS A 94 -24.28 -27.11 -7.76
CA LYS A 94 -25.52 -26.38 -8.05
C LYS A 94 -25.17 -25.05 -8.75
N GLY A 95 -25.69 -24.84 -9.95
CA GLY A 95 -25.46 -23.63 -10.74
C GLY A 95 -24.81 -23.90 -12.09
N ASN A 96 -24.31 -22.85 -12.73
CA ASN A 96 -23.65 -22.94 -14.03
C ASN A 96 -22.13 -23.07 -13.86
N ILE A 97 -21.57 -24.22 -14.26
CA ILE A 97 -20.13 -24.48 -14.20
C ILE A 97 -19.31 -23.43 -14.98
N ARG A 98 -19.88 -22.84 -16.04
CA ARG A 98 -19.24 -21.79 -16.83
C ARG A 98 -19.06 -20.51 -16.03
N GLU A 99 -20.03 -20.14 -15.20
CA GLU A 99 -19.93 -18.97 -14.32
C GLU A 99 -18.86 -19.20 -13.25
N TYR A 100 -18.80 -20.40 -12.69
CA TYR A 100 -17.75 -20.78 -11.74
C TYR A 100 -16.33 -20.66 -12.34
N ILE A 101 -16.12 -21.18 -13.55
CA ILE A 101 -14.83 -21.06 -14.26
C ILE A 101 -14.49 -19.60 -14.58
N MET A 102 -15.48 -18.79 -14.98
CA MET A 102 -15.29 -17.35 -15.20
C MET A 102 -14.88 -16.62 -13.92
N GLU A 103 -15.48 -16.96 -12.78
CA GLU A 103 -15.09 -16.37 -11.49
C GLU A 103 -13.66 -16.73 -11.09
N ILE A 104 -13.25 -18.01 -11.25
CA ILE A 104 -11.86 -18.43 -10.98
C ILE A 104 -10.88 -17.68 -11.90
N SER A 105 -11.20 -17.59 -13.20
CA SER A 105 -10.36 -16.90 -14.18
C SER A 105 -10.23 -15.41 -13.86
N HIS A 106 -11.31 -14.78 -13.39
CA HIS A 106 -11.32 -13.39 -12.94
C HIS A 106 -10.41 -13.19 -11.70
N LEU A 107 -10.49 -14.08 -10.72
CA LEU A 107 -9.63 -14.02 -9.54
C LEU A 107 -8.15 -14.20 -9.89
N ALA A 108 -7.83 -15.14 -10.79
CA ALA A 108 -6.47 -15.32 -11.27
C ALA A 108 -5.96 -14.12 -12.06
N SER A 109 -6.80 -13.49 -12.89
CA SER A 109 -6.47 -12.26 -13.61
C SER A 109 -6.15 -11.12 -12.65
N LYS A 110 -6.90 -10.99 -11.55
CA LYS A 110 -6.60 -10.03 -10.48
C LYS A 110 -5.26 -10.31 -9.79
N LEU A 111 -4.96 -11.58 -9.49
CA LEU A 111 -3.67 -11.95 -8.90
C LEU A 111 -2.50 -11.66 -9.84
N ASN A 112 -2.65 -11.93 -11.14
CA ASN A 112 -1.67 -11.58 -12.17
C ASN A 112 -1.41 -10.07 -12.23
N ALA A 113 -2.47 -9.24 -12.14
CA ALA A 113 -2.35 -7.78 -12.08
C ALA A 113 -1.59 -7.31 -10.83
N LEU A 114 -1.69 -8.04 -9.71
CA LEU A 114 -0.94 -7.82 -8.47
C LEU A 114 0.44 -8.49 -8.46
N LYS A 115 0.99 -8.82 -9.65
CA LYS A 115 2.30 -9.46 -9.85
C LYS A 115 2.45 -10.87 -9.26
N LEU A 116 1.36 -11.49 -8.79
CA LEU A 116 1.33 -12.91 -8.46
C LEU A 116 0.93 -13.71 -9.69
N LYS A 117 1.93 -14.16 -10.45
CA LYS A 117 1.70 -14.99 -11.62
C LYS A 117 1.28 -16.40 -11.22
N LEU A 118 0.05 -16.76 -11.56
CA LEU A 118 -0.40 -18.15 -11.56
C LEU A 118 -0.13 -18.74 -12.95
N SER A 119 0.51 -19.92 -13.00
CA SER A 119 0.64 -20.64 -14.26
C SER A 119 -0.72 -21.21 -14.67
N GLU A 120 -0.94 -21.35 -15.98
CA GLU A 120 -2.14 -21.97 -16.52
C GLU A 120 -2.32 -23.41 -16.00
N GLU A 121 -1.22 -24.14 -15.88
CA GLU A 121 -1.21 -25.51 -15.34
C GLU A 121 -1.72 -25.55 -13.89
N LEU A 122 -1.26 -24.62 -13.03
CA LEU A 122 -1.74 -24.52 -11.65
C LEU A 122 -3.20 -24.11 -11.59
N LEU A 123 -3.66 -23.22 -12.46
CA LEU A 123 -5.05 -22.80 -12.53
C LEU A 123 -5.98 -23.97 -12.90
N VAL A 124 -5.60 -24.73 -13.94
CA VAL A 124 -6.35 -25.92 -14.37
C VAL A 124 -6.40 -26.95 -13.24
N HIS A 125 -5.27 -27.21 -12.58
CA HIS A 125 -5.23 -28.13 -11.45
C HIS A 125 -6.14 -27.67 -10.30
N LEU A 126 -6.15 -26.36 -10.00
CA LEU A 126 -6.99 -25.78 -8.97
C LEU A 126 -8.49 -25.93 -9.28
N ILE A 127 -8.88 -25.75 -10.55
CA ILE A 127 -10.27 -25.96 -11.01
C ILE A 127 -10.65 -27.44 -10.87
N LEU A 128 -9.76 -28.37 -11.23
CA LEU A 128 -10.05 -29.79 -11.16
C LEU A 128 -10.26 -30.27 -9.72
N ILE A 129 -9.42 -29.86 -8.78
CA ILE A 129 -9.54 -30.27 -7.36
C ILE A 129 -10.73 -29.63 -6.65
N SER A 130 -11.28 -28.55 -7.19
CA SER A 130 -12.40 -27.79 -6.60
C SER A 130 -13.76 -28.23 -7.14
N LEU A 131 -13.78 -29.05 -8.19
CA LEU A 131 -14.99 -29.69 -8.70
C LEU A 131 -15.39 -30.90 -7.84
N PRO A 132 -16.69 -31.13 -7.62
CA PRO A 132 -17.15 -32.33 -6.94
C PRO A 132 -16.88 -33.58 -7.78
N THR A 133 -16.73 -34.72 -7.11
CA THR A 133 -16.38 -36.02 -7.70
C THR A 133 -17.28 -36.48 -8.84
N GLN A 134 -18.50 -35.94 -8.93
CA GLN A 134 -19.44 -36.17 -10.04
C GLN A 134 -18.97 -35.60 -11.39
N PHE A 135 -17.93 -34.76 -11.42
CA PHE A 135 -17.30 -34.21 -12.62
C PHE A 135 -15.86 -34.71 -12.81
N SER A 136 -15.37 -35.59 -11.94
CA SER A 136 -14.03 -36.18 -12.03
C SER A 136 -13.99 -37.38 -12.97
#